data_AF-A0A4R5L7F0-F1
#
_entry.id   AF-A0A4R5L7F0-F1
#
_cell.length_a   1.000
_cell.length_b   1.000
_cell.length_c   1.000
_cell.angle_alpha   90.00
_cell.angle_beta   90.00
_cell.angle_gamma   90.00
#
_symmetry.space_group_name_H-M   'P 1'
#
loop_
_entity.id
_entity.type
_entity.pdbx_description
1 polymer ?
#
loop_
_entity_poly.entity_id
_entity_poly.type
_entity_poly.pdbx_seq_one_letter_code
_entity_poly.pdbx_strand_id
1 'polypeptide(L)'
;MQSDRTEIPYYLVLRAGCLPYVLNADRHVVRREASPLLRAFARAQGAPTSIADDAWNAFSGSEAILLIERAQMRAYALVRGTESEHQLRLLAAL
;
A
#
# COMPACT_ATOMS: atom_id res chain seq x y z
N MET A 1 25.32 -4.40 1.40
CA MET A 1 24.52 -3.15 1.56
C MET A 1 23.07 -3.57 1.61
N GLN A 2 22.46 -3.55 2.80
CA GLN A 2 21.05 -3.90 2.97
C GLN A 2 20.25 -2.73 2.41
N SER A 3 19.89 -2.83 1.12
CA SER A 3 18.93 -1.93 0.50
C SER A 3 17.66 -1.96 1.36
N ASP A 4 17.30 -0.82 1.92
CA ASP A 4 16.09 -0.54 2.69
C ASP A 4 14.84 -1.13 2.02
N ARG A 5 14.55 -2.40 2.28
CA ARG A 5 13.29 -3.07 1.88
C ARG A 5 12.09 -2.36 2.49
N THR A 6 12.34 -1.66 3.59
CA THR A 6 11.43 -0.78 4.31
C THR A 6 10.92 0.41 3.48
N GLU A 7 11.67 0.86 2.47
CA GLU A 7 11.29 2.01 1.64
C GLU A 7 10.56 1.62 0.34
N ILE A 8 10.40 0.32 0.09
CA ILE A 8 9.85 -0.18 -1.16
C ILE A 8 8.32 -0.24 -1.08
N PRO A 9 7.58 0.47 -1.94
CA PRO A 9 6.13 0.44 -1.96
C PRO A 9 5.65 -0.91 -2.50
N TYR A 10 4.83 -1.58 -1.70
CA TYR A 10 4.28 -2.90 -1.99
C TYR A 10 2.75 -2.90 -1.97
N TYR A 11 2.14 -2.12 -1.08
CA TYR A 11 0.69 -1.98 -1.01
C TYR A 11 0.28 -0.52 -1.10
N LEU A 12 -0.83 -0.25 -1.81
CA LEU A 12 -1.50 1.03 -1.80
C LEU A 12 -2.88 0.89 -1.16
N VAL A 13 -3.08 1.51 -0.01
CA VAL A 13 -4.34 1.53 0.73
C VAL A 13 -5.11 2.79 0.41
N LEU A 14 -6.28 2.62 -0.20
CA LEU A 14 -7.25 3.67 -0.43
C LEU A 14 -8.17 3.85 0.78
N ARG A 15 -8.38 5.12 1.15
CA ARG A 15 -9.45 5.56 2.05
C ARG A 15 -10.51 6.30 1.26
N ALA A 16 -11.76 6.09 1.63
CA ALA A 16 -12.88 6.87 1.10
C ALA A 16 -12.68 8.35 1.49
N GLY A 17 -12.41 9.21 0.50
CA GLY A 17 -12.30 10.65 0.69
C GLY A 17 -11.01 11.16 1.36
N CYS A 18 -10.01 10.31 1.60
CA CYS A 18 -8.73 10.72 2.22
C CYS A 18 -7.51 10.33 1.37
N LEU A 19 -6.34 10.88 1.75
CA LEU A 19 -5.06 10.51 1.16
C LEU A 19 -4.77 9.02 1.41
N PRO A 20 -4.24 8.31 0.40
CA PRO A 20 -3.96 6.88 0.51
C PRO A 20 -2.64 6.63 1.26
N TYR A 21 -2.54 5.47 1.90
CA TYR A 21 -1.30 5.00 2.51
C TYR A 21 -0.54 4.10 1.54
N VAL A 22 0.77 4.27 1.51
CA VAL A 22 1.69 3.41 0.79
C VAL A 22 2.45 2.61 1.82
N LEU A 23 2.40 1.29 1.74
CA LEU A 23 3.05 0.38 2.66
C LEU A 23 4.05 -0.50 1.95
N ASN A 24 5.05 -0.96 2.70
CA ASN A 24 6.01 -1.95 2.21
C ASN A 24 5.48 -3.38 2.37
N ALA A 25 6.30 -4.36 2.01
CA ALA A 25 5.94 -5.78 2.09
C ALA A 25 5.56 -6.22 3.51
N ASP A 26 6.20 -5.62 4.52
CA ASP A 26 5.94 -5.84 5.95
C ASP A 26 4.72 -5.06 6.47
N ARG A 27 3.98 -4.36 5.58
CA ARG A 27 2.79 -3.54 5.90
C ARG A 27 3.10 -2.39 6.86
N HIS A 28 4.33 -1.92 6.87
CA HIS A 28 4.68 -0.66 7.52
C HIS A 28 4.42 0.51 6.56
N VAL A 29 3.93 1.61 7.12
CA VAL A 29 3.70 2.83 6.35
C VAL A 29 5.02 3.40 5.88
N VAL A 30 5.18 3.45 4.56
CA VAL A 30 6.32 4.11 3.90
C VAL A 30 5.97 5.57 3.64
N ARG A 31 4.73 5.83 3.16
CA ARG A 31 4.22 7.17 2.90
C ARG A 31 2.72 7.25 3.19
N ARG A 32 2.27 8.42 3.64
CA ARG A 32 0.85 8.74 3.86
C ARG A 32 0.20 9.43 2.67
N GLU A 33 0.91 9.43 1.54
CA GLU A 33 0.48 10.00 0.28
C GLU A 33 0.97 9.11 -0.86
N ALA A 34 0.16 9.01 -1.91
CA ALA A 34 0.54 8.37 -3.16
C ALA A 34 0.37 9.35 -4.31
N SER A 35 1.35 9.39 -5.21
CA SER A 35 1.27 10.16 -6.44
C SER A 35 0.09 9.68 -7.30
N PRO A 36 -0.47 10.57 -8.15
CA PRO A 36 -1.53 10.18 -9.10
C PRO A 36 -1.10 9.01 -10.00
N LEU A 37 0.19 8.97 -10.38
CA LEU A 37 0.78 7.89 -11.18
C LEU A 37 0.74 6.56 -10.44
N LEU A 38 1.15 6.53 -9.17
CA LEU A 38 1.10 5.31 -8.35
C LEU A 38 -0.34 4.79 -8.20
N ARG A 39 -1.32 5.70 -8.04
CA ARG A 39 -2.74 5.32 -7.99
C ARG A 39 -3.23 4.74 -9.31
N ALA A 40 -2.83 5.33 -10.44
CA ALA A 40 -3.19 4.83 -11.76
C ALA A 40 -2.55 3.46 -12.02
N PHE A 41 -1.28 3.30 -11.66
CA PHE A 41 -0.57 2.03 -11.74
C PHE A 41 -1.25 0.95 -10.90
N ALA A 42 -1.54 1.23 -9.63
CA ALA A 42 -2.23 0.30 -8.73
C ALA A 42 -3.58 -0.16 -9.29
N ARG A 43 -4.36 0.77 -9.87
CA ARG A 43 -5.64 0.46 -10.54
C ARG A 43 -5.45 -0.40 -11.79
N ALA A 44 -4.40 -0.16 -12.58
CA ALA A 44 -4.08 -0.97 -13.74
C ALA A 44 -3.64 -2.39 -13.37
N GLN A 45 -3.05 -2.55 -12.19
CA GLN A 45 -2.63 -3.85 -11.64
C GLN A 45 -3.80 -4.73 -11.18
N GLY A 46 -5.04 -4.26 -11.17
CA GLY A 46 -6.21 -5.12 -10.97
C GLY A 46 -7.22 -4.57 -9.96
N ALA A 47 -8.00 -5.47 -9.36
CA ALA A 47 -9.01 -5.12 -8.38
C ALA A 47 -8.40 -4.96 -6.98
N PRO A 48 -8.82 -3.95 -6.20
CA PRO A 48 -8.35 -3.84 -4.83
C PRO A 48 -9.00 -4.91 -3.95
N THR A 49 -8.23 -5.41 -3.00
CA THR A 49 -8.68 -6.36 -1.98
C THR A 49 -9.21 -5.62 -0.74
N SER A 50 -10.11 -6.27 0.00
CA SER A 50 -10.59 -5.77 1.28
C SER A 50 -9.47 -5.78 2.32
N ILE A 51 -9.48 -4.80 3.23
CA ILE A 51 -8.53 -4.68 4.35
C ILE A 51 -9.08 -5.36 5.62
N ALA A 52 -10.22 -6.06 5.51
CA ALA A 52 -10.84 -6.80 6.61
C ALA A 52 -10.15 -8.13 6.97
N ASP A 53 -9.01 -8.45 6.33
CA ASP A 53 -8.26 -9.68 6.55
C ASP A 53 -7.37 -9.57 7.81
N ASP A 54 -7.12 -10.69 8.48
CA ASP A 54 -6.34 -10.73 9.73
C ASP A 54 -4.97 -10.10 9.59
N ALA A 55 -4.34 -10.25 8.43
CA ALA A 55 -3.02 -9.70 8.23
C ALA A 55 -3.02 -8.15 8.14
N TRP A 56 -4.18 -7.52 7.91
CA TRP A 56 -4.36 -6.06 7.90
C TRP A 56 -4.84 -5.49 9.25
N ASN A 57 -5.25 -6.36 10.19
CA ASN A 57 -5.67 -5.93 11.53
C ASN A 57 -4.52 -5.32 12.33
N ALA A 58 -3.28 -5.81 12.14
CA ALA A 58 -2.09 -5.25 12.80
C ALA A 58 -1.81 -3.80 12.35
N PHE A 59 -1.76 -3.56 11.03
CA PHE A 59 -1.57 -2.22 10.46
C PHE A 59 -2.61 -1.22 10.98
N SER A 60 -3.88 -1.62 10.92
CA SER A 60 -4.98 -0.74 11.28
C SER A 60 -5.08 -0.51 12.79
N GLY A 61 -4.57 -1.43 13.61
CA GLY A 61 -4.33 -1.20 15.03
C GLY A 61 -3.24 -0.16 15.27
N SER A 62 -2.11 -0.27 14.58
CA SER A 62 -0.97 0.66 14.71
C SER A 62 -1.31 2.10 14.30
N GLU A 63 -2.08 2.28 13.22
CA GLU A 63 -2.50 3.62 12.76
C GLU A 63 -3.77 4.13 13.46
N ALA A 64 -4.25 3.46 14.51
CA ALA A 64 -5.48 3.79 15.24
C ALA A 64 -6.73 3.94 14.34
N ILE A 65 -6.78 3.17 13.25
CA ILE A 65 -7.89 3.17 12.29
C ILE A 65 -9.07 2.40 12.89
N LEU A 66 -10.23 3.05 12.95
CA LEU A 66 -11.45 2.46 13.49
C LEU A 66 -11.95 1.29 12.62
N LEU A 67 -12.55 0.28 13.25
CA LEU A 67 -13.06 -0.90 12.55
C LEU A 67 -14.04 -0.56 11.42
N ILE A 68 -14.88 0.47 11.62
CA ILE A 68 -15.84 0.93 10.63
C ILE A 68 -15.17 1.57 9.41
N GLU A 69 -14.03 2.23 9.59
CA GLU A 69 -13.24 2.79 8.49
C GLU A 69 -12.55 1.68 7.69
N ARG A 70 -12.07 0.62 8.36
CA ARG A 70 -11.46 -0.55 7.71
C ARG A 70 -12.40 -1.23 6.72
N ALA A 71 -13.70 -1.30 7.05
CA ALA A 71 -14.71 -1.89 6.18
C ALA A 71 -14.86 -1.15 4.84
N GLN A 72 -14.52 0.14 4.81
CA GLN A 72 -14.57 0.98 3.60
C GLN A 72 -13.21 1.10 2.91
N MET A 73 -12.12 0.69 3.59
CA MET A 73 -10.79 0.72 3.02
C MET A 73 -10.56 -0.43 2.04
N ARG A 74 -9.73 -0.14 1.04
CA ARG A 74 -9.41 -1.04 -0.07
C ARG A 74 -7.91 -0.97 -0.34
N ALA A 75 -7.24 -2.11 -0.53
CA ALA A 75 -5.81 -2.16 -0.80
C ALA A 75 -5.53 -2.71 -2.20
N TYR A 76 -4.54 -2.15 -2.90
CA TYR A 76 -3.96 -2.76 -4.09
C TYR A 76 -2.61 -3.37 -3.74
N ALA A 77 -2.36 -4.59 -4.22
CA ALA A 77 -1.01 -5.12 -4.30
C ALA A 77 -0.31 -4.47 -5.50
N LEU A 78 0.79 -3.76 -5.23
CA LEU A 78 1.59 -3.09 -6.25
C LEU A 78 2.60 -4.05 -6.91
N VAL A 79 2.82 -5.22 -6.31
CA VAL A 79 3.79 -6.23 -6.76
C VAL A 79 3.04 -7.52 -7.04
N ARG A 80 3.14 -8.02 -8.28
CA ARG A 80 2.59 -9.32 -8.69
C ARG A 80 3.62 -10.46 -8.67
N GLY A 81 4.86 -10.17 -8.31
CA GLY A 81 5.92 -11.17 -8.08
C GLY A 81 6.89 -11.34 -9.25
N THR A 82 6.73 -10.55 -10.32
CA THR A 82 7.67 -10.53 -11.47
C THR A 82 8.47 -9.23 -11.54
N GLU A 83 8.11 -8.22 -10.73
CA GLU A 83 8.82 -6.94 -10.72
C GLU A 83 10.17 -7.01 -10.02
N SER A 84 11.17 -6.38 -10.63
CA SER A 84 12.50 -6.21 -10.02
C SER A 84 12.48 -5.14 -8.92
N GLU A 85 13.38 -5.27 -7.93
CA GLU A 85 13.56 -4.28 -6.85
C GLU A 85 13.71 -2.84 -7.39
N HIS A 86 14.36 -2.69 -8.55
CA HIS A 86 14.56 -1.40 -9.20
C HIS A 86 13.25 -0.79 -9.70
N GLN A 87 12.34 -1.59 -10.26
CA GLN A 87 11.02 -1.12 -10.71
C GLN A 87 10.15 -0.70 -9.52
N LEU A 88 10.24 -1.42 -8.40
CA LEU A 88 9.53 -1.07 -7.18
C LEU A 88 10.04 0.23 -6.57
N ARG A 89 11.36 0.45 -6.58
CA ARG A 89 11.96 1.73 -6.17
C ARG A 89 11.54 2.89 -7.07
N LEU A 90 11.42 2.67 -8.38
CA LEU A 90 10.95 3.70 -9.30
C LEU A 90 9.51 4.13 -8.98
N LEU A 91 8.65 3.17 -8.62
CA LEU A 91 7.28 3.44 -8.17
C LEU A 91 7.23 4.22 -6.83
N ALA A 92 8.27 4.14 -6.01
CA ALA A 92 8.39 4.89 -4.75
C ALA A 92 8.80 6.36 -4.96
N ALA A 93 9.60 6.59 -6.00
CA ALA A 93 10.16 7.89 -6.33
C ALA A 93 9.19 8.77 -7.14
N LEU A 94 8.16 8.17 -7.75
CA LEU A 94 7.14 8.82 -8.59
C LEU A 94 5.90 9.24 -7.80
#